data_AF-A0A9E0NEF0-F1
#
_entry.id   AF-A0A9E0NEF0-F1
#
_cell.length_a   1.000
_cell.length_b   1.000
_cell.length_c   1.000
_cell.angle_alpha   90.00
_cell.angle_beta   90.00
_cell.angle_gamma   90.00
#
_symmetry.space_group_name_H-M   'P 1'
#
loop_
_entity.id
_entity.type
_entity.pdbx_description
1 polymer ?
#
loop_
_entity_poly.entity_id
_entity_poly.type
_entity_poly.pdbx_seq_one_letter_code
_entity_poly.pdbx_strand_id
1 'polypeptide(L)'
;MTIRKHTLSALLFSLPLLFATSASAVEYPIGTPQQRSGMEISAVYLQPITMEPEGMMKKAEESDIHIEADIRALANNPNGFEEGAWIPYLLVKYEVSKIGGNQKVNGDFMPMVANDGPHYGENIKLFGPGKYRVKYTILPPSENKHAHFGRHTDRLTGVRPWFKPFDVEYEFTYVGIGKKGGY
;
A
#
# COMPACT_ATOMS: atom_id res chain seq x y z
N MET A 1 -42.17 -67.34 22.58
CA MET A 1 -41.35 -66.21 23.08
C MET A 1 -40.87 -65.45 21.86
N THR A 2 -41.60 -64.40 21.47
CA THR A 2 -41.45 -63.75 20.15
C THR A 2 -40.95 -62.32 20.38
N ILE A 3 -39.68 -62.07 20.09
CA ILE A 3 -39.02 -60.79 20.37
C ILE A 3 -39.31 -59.81 19.23
N ARG A 4 -40.05 -58.73 19.52
CA ARG A 4 -40.20 -57.56 18.66
C ARG A 4 -38.89 -56.77 18.63
N LYS A 5 -38.31 -56.56 17.45
CA LYS A 5 -37.18 -55.64 17.25
C LYS A 5 -37.75 -54.25 16.94
N HIS A 6 -37.55 -53.31 17.85
CA HIS A 6 -37.81 -51.89 17.61
C HIS A 6 -36.59 -51.30 16.89
N THR A 7 -36.76 -50.91 15.63
CA THR A 7 -35.77 -50.12 14.88
C THR A 7 -35.90 -48.66 15.30
N LEU A 8 -34.93 -48.16 16.07
CA LEU A 8 -34.74 -46.72 16.29
C LEU A 8 -34.18 -46.09 15.00
N SER A 9 -34.97 -45.26 14.32
CA SER A 9 -34.47 -44.38 13.27
C SER A 9 -33.70 -43.23 13.91
N ALA A 10 -32.37 -43.23 13.74
CA ALA A 10 -31.53 -42.08 14.07
C ALA A 10 -31.67 -41.00 12.98
N LEU A 11 -32.27 -39.87 13.32
CA LEU A 11 -32.24 -38.66 12.47
C LEU A 11 -30.81 -38.07 12.52
N LEU A 12 -30.07 -38.20 11.43
CA LEU A 12 -28.83 -37.48 11.20
C LEU A 12 -29.14 -36.03 10.78
N PHE A 13 -29.00 -35.08 11.70
CA PHE A 13 -28.94 -33.66 11.38
C PHE A 13 -27.61 -33.38 10.68
N SER A 14 -27.65 -33.09 9.37
CA SER A 14 -26.51 -32.57 8.63
C SER A 14 -26.40 -31.07 8.89
N LEU A 15 -25.36 -30.66 9.63
CA LEU A 15 -25.04 -29.25 9.85
C LEU A 15 -24.26 -28.75 8.62
N PRO A 16 -24.73 -27.72 7.89
CA PRO A 16 -23.96 -27.17 6.79
C PRO A 16 -22.75 -26.42 7.36
N LEU A 17 -21.53 -26.91 7.05
CA LEU A 17 -20.30 -26.17 7.28
C LEU A 17 -20.31 -24.93 6.37
N LEU A 18 -20.53 -23.76 6.96
CA LEU A 18 -20.29 -22.49 6.30
C LEU A 18 -18.78 -22.28 6.20
N PHE A 19 -18.21 -22.50 5.02
CA PHE A 19 -16.85 -22.09 4.73
C PHE A 19 -16.81 -20.56 4.65
N ALA A 20 -16.19 -19.93 5.65
CA ALA A 20 -15.87 -18.51 5.57
C ALA A 20 -14.74 -18.32 4.56
N THR A 21 -15.02 -17.66 3.43
CA THR A 21 -13.99 -17.22 2.49
C THR A 21 -13.25 -16.03 3.10
N SER A 22 -11.95 -16.15 3.35
CA SER A 22 -11.10 -15.02 3.71
C SER A 22 -11.11 -14.00 2.58
N ALA A 23 -11.55 -12.78 2.86
CA ALA A 23 -11.49 -11.67 1.91
C ALA A 23 -10.12 -10.98 2.04
N SER A 24 -9.27 -11.12 1.03
CA SER A 24 -8.03 -10.34 0.91
C SER A 24 -8.29 -9.02 0.17
N ALA A 25 -7.57 -7.97 0.54
CA ALA A 25 -7.47 -6.79 -0.29
C ALA A 25 -6.84 -7.17 -1.64
N VAL A 26 -7.34 -6.61 -2.73
CA VAL A 26 -6.72 -6.76 -4.05
C VAL A 26 -6.03 -5.46 -4.38
N GLU A 27 -4.71 -5.52 -4.48
CA GLU A 27 -3.89 -4.42 -4.97
C GLU A 27 -3.88 -4.39 -6.50
N TYR A 28 -3.96 -3.18 -7.04
CA TYR A 28 -3.90 -2.90 -8.46
C TYR A 28 -2.61 -2.14 -8.75
N PRO A 29 -1.69 -2.68 -9.57
CA PRO A 29 -0.44 -2.01 -9.87
C PRO A 29 -0.64 -0.73 -10.70
N ILE A 30 0.11 0.31 -10.37
CA ILE A 30 0.18 1.58 -11.10
C ILE A 30 1.51 1.61 -11.87
N GLY A 31 1.43 1.34 -13.18
CA GLY A 31 2.61 1.29 -14.04
C GLY A 31 3.56 0.13 -13.67
N THR A 32 4.85 0.34 -13.91
CA THR A 32 5.92 -0.64 -13.59
C THR A 32 6.83 -0.08 -12.50
N PRO A 33 7.34 -0.91 -11.57
CA PRO A 33 8.29 -0.48 -10.56
C PRO A 33 9.49 0.27 -11.17
N GLN A 34 9.98 1.28 -10.45
CA GLN A 34 11.14 2.07 -10.86
C GLN A 34 12.27 1.93 -9.84
N GLN A 35 13.51 1.88 -10.33
CA GLN A 35 14.68 1.76 -9.48
C GLN A 35 15.48 3.06 -9.46
N ARG A 36 15.67 3.64 -8.28
CA ARG A 36 16.41 4.89 -8.07
C ARG A 36 17.12 4.87 -6.71
N SER A 37 18.32 5.42 -6.64
CA SER A 37 19.05 5.62 -5.38
C SER A 37 19.20 4.36 -4.49
N GLY A 38 19.33 3.19 -5.10
CA GLY A 38 19.42 1.92 -4.35
C GLY A 38 18.10 1.44 -3.74
N MET A 39 16.97 1.88 -4.31
CA MET A 39 15.62 1.48 -3.93
C MET A 39 14.83 1.05 -5.16
N GLU A 40 13.93 0.09 -4.97
CA GLU A 40 12.80 -0.17 -5.85
C GLU A 40 11.57 0.56 -5.31
N ILE A 41 10.87 1.27 -6.20
CA ILE A 41 9.69 2.07 -5.91
C ILE A 41 8.55 1.56 -6.75
N SER A 42 7.59 0.91 -6.09
CA SER A 42 6.34 0.44 -6.68
C SER A 42 5.19 1.32 -6.24
N ALA A 43 4.19 1.44 -7.11
CA ALA A 43 2.97 2.18 -6.85
C ALA A 43 1.80 1.23 -7.03
N VAL A 44 0.91 1.17 -6.03
CA VAL A 44 -0.32 0.36 -6.09
C VAL A 44 -1.50 1.19 -5.60
N TYR A 45 -2.71 0.74 -5.92
CA TYR A 45 -3.90 1.20 -5.23
C TYR A 45 -4.81 0.03 -4.87
N LEU A 46 -5.67 0.25 -3.88
CA LEU A 46 -6.68 -0.69 -3.42
C LEU A 46 -7.91 0.06 -2.92
N GLN A 47 -8.87 -0.66 -2.32
CA GLN A 47 -9.99 0.00 -1.66
C GLN A 47 -9.54 0.96 -0.55
N PRO A 48 -10.25 2.09 -0.34
CA PRO A 48 -9.99 2.94 0.81
C PRO A 48 -9.96 2.13 2.10
N ILE A 49 -9.01 2.48 2.98
CA ILE A 49 -8.81 1.81 4.25
C ILE A 49 -9.31 2.68 5.39
N THR A 50 -9.49 2.09 6.57
CA THR A 50 -9.68 2.80 7.84
C THR A 50 -8.37 2.75 8.61
N MET A 51 -7.94 3.88 9.17
CA MET A 51 -6.64 3.98 9.84
C MET A 51 -6.80 4.68 11.19
N GLU A 52 -6.01 4.22 12.16
CA GLU A 52 -5.81 4.91 13.42
C GLU A 52 -4.41 5.58 13.46
N PRO A 53 -4.27 6.71 14.17
CA PRO A 53 -5.35 7.46 14.82
C PRO A 53 -6.25 8.17 13.79
N GLU A 54 -7.52 8.41 14.17
CA GLU A 54 -8.45 9.13 13.30
C GLU A 54 -7.96 10.54 12.97
N GLY A 55 -8.35 11.05 11.80
CA GLY A 55 -8.02 12.41 11.35
C GLY A 55 -6.65 12.56 10.70
N MET A 56 -5.86 11.48 10.60
CA MET A 56 -4.55 11.49 9.95
C MET A 56 -4.63 11.45 8.41
N MET A 57 -5.73 10.97 7.86
CA MET A 57 -5.93 10.77 6.43
C MET A 57 -7.40 11.00 6.05
N LYS A 58 -7.72 11.06 4.76
CA LYS A 58 -9.11 11.18 4.32
C LYS A 58 -9.94 9.98 4.77
N LYS A 59 -11.20 10.22 5.16
CA LYS A 59 -12.13 9.14 5.52
C LYS A 59 -12.36 8.19 4.35
N ALA A 60 -12.52 6.91 4.66
CA ALA A 60 -12.75 5.88 3.64
C ALA A 60 -14.00 6.16 2.81
N GLU A 61 -15.08 6.61 3.46
CA GLU A 61 -16.37 6.91 2.82
C GLU A 61 -16.31 8.10 1.85
N GLU A 62 -15.30 8.95 2.00
CA GLU A 62 -15.07 10.14 1.18
C GLU A 62 -14.02 9.90 0.08
N SER A 63 -13.50 8.67 -0.04
CA SER A 63 -12.37 8.34 -0.89
C SER A 63 -12.75 7.32 -1.96
N ASP A 64 -12.00 7.32 -3.05
CA ASP A 64 -12.18 6.39 -4.16
C ASP A 64 -11.16 5.25 -4.14
N ILE A 65 -9.95 5.50 -3.63
CA ILE A 65 -8.89 4.51 -3.47
C ILE A 65 -8.04 4.81 -2.23
N HIS A 66 -7.38 3.79 -1.71
CA HIS A 66 -6.12 3.97 -0.99
C HIS A 66 -4.99 3.81 -2.01
N ILE A 67 -4.09 4.79 -2.10
CA ILE A 67 -2.93 4.75 -2.99
C ILE A 67 -1.66 4.62 -2.16
N GLU A 68 -0.75 3.75 -2.58
CA GLU A 68 0.45 3.40 -1.83
C GLU A 68 1.73 3.58 -2.67
N ALA A 69 2.83 3.78 -1.95
CA ALA A 69 4.19 3.66 -2.43
C ALA A 69 4.93 2.61 -1.59
N ASP A 70 5.27 1.50 -2.23
CA ASP A 70 6.14 0.47 -1.67
C ASP A 70 7.58 0.77 -2.04
N ILE A 71 8.37 1.11 -1.03
CA ILE A 71 9.76 1.52 -1.22
C ILE A 71 10.66 0.55 -0.47
N ARG A 72 11.35 -0.30 -1.23
CA ARG A 72 12.22 -1.36 -0.70
C ARG A 72 13.66 -1.14 -1.15
N ALA A 73 14.61 -1.48 -0.28
CA ALA A 73 16.03 -1.46 -0.62
C ALA A 73 16.36 -2.49 -1.71
N LEU A 74 17.18 -2.08 -2.67
CA LEU A 74 17.85 -2.99 -3.59
C LEU A 74 19.12 -3.55 -2.93
N ALA A 75 19.65 -4.67 -3.45
CA ALA A 75 20.91 -5.26 -3.00
C ALA A 75 22.10 -4.28 -2.98
N ASN A 76 22.07 -3.25 -3.82
CA ASN A 76 23.12 -2.24 -3.93
C ASN A 76 22.81 -0.96 -3.14
N ASN A 77 21.92 -1.01 -2.13
CA ASN A 77 21.55 0.17 -1.35
C ASN A 77 22.79 0.84 -0.71
N PRO A 78 23.07 2.12 -1.00
CA PRO A 78 24.29 2.78 -0.55
C PRO A 78 24.22 3.27 0.91
N ASN A 79 23.04 3.18 1.53
CA ASN A 79 22.73 3.76 2.84
C ASN A 79 22.61 2.70 3.95
N GLY A 80 22.97 1.44 3.66
CA GLY A 80 23.11 0.37 4.65
C GLY A 80 21.84 -0.42 4.94
N PHE A 81 20.78 -0.27 4.15
CA PHE A 81 19.59 -1.11 4.25
C PHE A 81 19.81 -2.46 3.58
N GLU A 82 19.33 -3.53 4.21
CA GLU A 82 19.33 -4.89 3.65
C GLU A 82 18.39 -4.99 2.45
N GLU A 83 18.72 -5.85 1.48
CA GLU A 83 17.87 -6.09 0.31
C GLU A 83 16.43 -6.47 0.71
N GLY A 84 15.43 -5.85 0.09
CA GLY A 84 14.02 -6.08 0.37
C GLY A 84 13.49 -5.39 1.63
N ALA A 85 14.35 -4.79 2.47
CA ALA A 85 13.91 -4.03 3.62
C ALA A 85 13.10 -2.80 3.19
N TRP A 86 12.02 -2.52 3.91
CA TRP A 86 11.31 -1.24 3.77
C TRP A 86 12.23 -0.09 4.18
N ILE A 87 12.15 1.04 3.44
CA ILE A 87 12.92 2.23 3.74
C ILE A 87 12.08 3.18 4.61
N PRO A 88 12.34 3.28 5.92
CA PRO A 88 11.58 4.14 6.81
C PRO A 88 12.00 5.62 6.72
N TYR A 89 11.23 6.49 7.37
CA TYR A 89 11.51 7.91 7.59
C TYR A 89 11.64 8.79 6.35
N LEU A 90 11.40 8.27 5.15
CA LEU A 90 11.22 9.08 3.95
C LEU A 90 10.06 10.08 4.14
N LEU A 91 10.17 11.22 3.48
CA LEU A 91 8.99 12.02 3.14
C LEU A 91 8.63 11.70 1.70
N VAL A 92 7.40 11.25 1.48
CA VAL A 92 6.90 10.92 0.15
C VAL A 92 5.73 11.83 -0.14
N LYS A 93 5.84 12.63 -1.19
CA LYS A 93 4.74 13.47 -1.68
C LYS A 93 4.12 12.82 -2.90
N TYR A 94 2.83 13.01 -3.11
CA TYR A 94 2.14 12.51 -4.30
C TYR A 94 1.45 13.64 -5.06
N GLU A 95 1.36 13.49 -6.37
CA GLU A 95 0.43 14.22 -7.23
C GLU A 95 -0.24 13.20 -8.19
N VAL A 96 -1.56 13.19 -8.22
CA VAL A 96 -2.38 12.38 -9.14
C VAL A 96 -3.19 13.32 -10.02
N SER A 97 -3.00 13.22 -11.34
CA SER A 97 -3.64 14.10 -12.33
C SER A 97 -4.40 13.29 -13.37
N LYS A 98 -5.61 13.76 -13.74
CA LYS A 98 -6.40 13.11 -14.79
C LYS A 98 -5.88 13.53 -16.16
N ILE A 99 -5.51 12.55 -16.99
CA ILE A 99 -5.03 12.79 -18.35
C ILE A 99 -6.20 13.27 -19.22
N GLY A 100 -5.97 14.33 -19.99
CA GLY A 100 -6.99 14.96 -20.84
C GLY A 100 -7.85 16.01 -20.12
N GLY A 101 -7.50 16.38 -18.88
CA GLY A 101 -8.14 17.47 -18.15
C GLY A 101 -7.15 18.21 -17.24
N ASN A 102 -7.66 19.15 -16.43
CA ASN A 102 -6.85 19.97 -15.51
C ASN A 102 -7.03 19.56 -14.03
N GLN A 103 -7.72 18.45 -13.77
CA GLN A 103 -8.04 18.00 -12.42
C GLN A 103 -6.85 17.27 -11.81
N LYS A 104 -6.46 17.66 -10.59
CA LYS A 104 -5.39 17.02 -9.83
C LYS A 104 -5.66 17.03 -8.34
N VAL A 105 -5.11 16.04 -7.65
CA VAL A 105 -5.05 15.94 -6.18
C VAL A 105 -3.59 15.69 -5.80
N ASN A 106 -3.12 16.32 -4.73
CA ASN A 106 -1.76 16.17 -4.23
C ASN A 106 -1.73 16.30 -2.71
N GLY A 107 -0.67 15.78 -2.11
CA GLY A 107 -0.46 15.80 -0.67
C GLY A 107 0.82 15.09 -0.28
N ASP A 108 0.95 14.84 1.02
CA ASP A 108 2.01 14.04 1.60
C ASP A 108 1.44 12.65 1.92
N PHE A 109 2.19 11.59 1.65
CA PHE A 109 1.87 10.26 2.15
C PHE A 109 2.26 10.12 3.61
N MET A 110 1.49 9.31 4.32
CA MET A 110 1.75 8.94 5.69
C MET A 110 2.42 7.57 5.75
N PRO A 111 3.46 7.38 6.57
CA PRO A 111 3.97 6.04 6.85
C PRO A 111 2.94 5.28 7.71
N MET A 112 2.66 4.03 7.33
CA MET A 112 1.71 3.17 8.04
C MET A 112 2.08 1.70 7.90
N VAL A 113 1.33 0.81 8.56
CA VAL A 113 1.53 -0.63 8.52
C VAL A 113 0.19 -1.34 8.32
N ALA A 114 0.17 -2.30 7.40
CA ALA A 114 -0.93 -3.23 7.18
C ALA A 114 -0.48 -4.67 7.48
N ASN A 115 -1.32 -5.66 7.19
CA ASN A 115 -1.04 -7.07 7.46
C ASN A 115 0.01 -7.69 6.50
N ASP A 116 0.33 -7.01 5.40
CA ASP A 116 1.39 -7.32 4.43
C ASP A 116 2.71 -6.56 4.70
N GLY A 117 2.69 -5.56 5.58
CA GLY A 117 3.87 -4.86 6.07
C GLY A 117 3.75 -3.34 6.04
N PRO A 118 4.87 -2.62 6.25
CA PRO A 118 4.89 -1.17 6.24
C PRO A 118 4.98 -0.60 4.82
N HIS A 119 4.30 0.52 4.60
CA HIS A 119 4.29 1.27 3.35
C HIS A 119 4.01 2.77 3.60
N TYR A 120 4.01 3.56 2.53
CA TYR A 120 3.56 4.96 2.53
C TYR A 120 2.25 5.05 1.76
N GLY A 121 1.24 5.72 2.28
CA GLY A 121 -0.04 5.80 1.58
C GLY A 121 -0.94 6.97 1.99
N GLU A 122 -2.04 7.12 1.27
CA GLU A 122 -3.12 8.07 1.56
C GLU A 122 -4.43 7.60 0.92
N ASN A 123 -5.55 7.92 1.57
CA ASN A 123 -6.87 7.80 0.99
C ASN A 123 -7.18 9.01 0.09
N ILE A 124 -7.47 8.78 -1.19
CA ILE A 124 -7.72 9.87 -2.14
C ILE A 124 -9.05 9.74 -2.87
N LYS A 125 -9.64 10.89 -3.18
CA LYS A 125 -10.78 11.01 -4.09
C LYS A 125 -10.25 11.28 -5.50
N LEU A 126 -10.71 10.51 -6.47
CA LEU A 126 -10.39 10.66 -7.88
C LEU A 126 -11.48 11.46 -8.61
N PHE A 127 -11.26 11.68 -9.89
CA PHE A 127 -12.11 12.50 -10.76
C PHE A 127 -12.96 11.61 -11.70
N GLY A 128 -13.47 10.50 -11.17
CA GLY A 128 -14.18 9.46 -11.91
C GLY A 128 -13.27 8.55 -12.76
N PRO A 129 -13.84 7.62 -13.54
CA PRO A 129 -13.05 6.75 -14.40
C PRO A 129 -12.21 7.52 -15.44
N GLY A 130 -11.06 6.96 -15.81
CA GLY A 130 -10.16 7.53 -16.81
C GLY A 130 -8.71 7.12 -16.65
N LYS A 131 -7.85 7.71 -17.49
CA LYS A 131 -6.39 7.57 -17.39
C LYS A 131 -5.82 8.65 -16.48
N TYR A 132 -4.83 8.27 -15.69
CA TYR A 132 -4.21 9.11 -14.69
C TYR A 132 -2.69 9.04 -14.79
N ARG A 133 -2.04 10.16 -14.49
CA ARG A 133 -0.61 10.22 -14.19
C ARG A 133 -0.41 10.39 -12.70
N VAL A 134 0.51 9.61 -12.15
CA VAL A 134 0.94 9.66 -10.76
C VAL A 134 2.39 10.11 -10.74
N LYS A 135 2.72 11.07 -9.88
CA LYS A 135 4.09 11.46 -9.56
C LYS A 135 4.32 11.32 -8.06
N TYR A 136 5.37 10.61 -7.68
CA TYR A 136 5.87 10.61 -6.31
C TYR A 136 7.17 11.40 -6.23
N THR A 137 7.25 12.32 -5.28
CA THR A 137 8.49 13.02 -4.93
C THR A 137 9.01 12.42 -3.64
N ILE A 138 10.19 11.79 -3.70
CA ILE A 138 10.80 11.06 -2.59
C ILE A 138 11.94 11.89 -2.03
N LEU A 139 11.85 12.25 -0.76
CA LEU A 139 12.89 12.96 -0.03
C LEU A 139 13.55 12.01 0.98
N PRO A 140 14.87 12.12 1.19
CA PRO A 140 15.59 11.24 2.10
C PRO A 140 15.20 11.49 3.58
N PRO A 141 15.56 10.56 4.49
CA PRO A 141 15.28 10.73 5.92
C PRO A 141 15.83 12.01 6.53
N SER A 142 16.93 12.57 6.00
CA SER A 142 17.51 13.83 6.48
C SER A 142 16.63 15.07 6.22
N GLU A 143 15.66 15.01 5.31
CA GLU A 143 14.70 16.10 5.08
C GLU A 143 13.49 16.03 6.03
N ASN A 144 13.30 14.90 6.73
CA ASN A 144 12.25 14.75 7.71
C ASN A 144 12.64 15.41 9.04
N LYS A 145 12.36 16.71 9.17
CA LYS A 145 12.66 17.51 10.36
C LYS A 145 11.95 17.03 11.64
N HIS A 146 10.93 16.19 11.50
CA HIS A 146 10.19 15.62 12.62
C HIS A 146 10.73 14.25 13.04
N ALA A 147 11.68 13.70 12.29
CA ALA A 147 12.33 12.42 12.58
C ALA A 147 13.81 12.60 12.92
N HIS A 148 14.33 11.72 13.77
CA HIS A 148 15.74 11.68 14.14
C HIS A 148 16.42 10.43 13.57
N PHE A 149 16.45 10.32 12.23
CA PHE A 149 17.09 9.19 11.54
C PHE A 149 18.52 9.56 11.10
N GLY A 150 19.49 9.24 11.96
CA GLY A 150 20.91 9.49 11.71
C GLY A 150 21.56 8.44 10.79
N ARG A 151 22.74 8.77 10.25
CA ARG A 151 23.61 7.79 9.58
C ARG A 151 24.98 7.79 10.26
N HIS A 152 25.61 6.63 10.32
CA HIS A 152 27.02 6.55 10.75
C HIS A 152 27.92 7.19 9.68
N THR A 153 29.02 7.80 10.13
CA THR A 153 29.94 8.55 9.24
C THR A 153 31.41 8.23 9.49
N ASP A 154 31.71 7.42 10.50
CA ASP A 154 33.06 6.95 10.78
C ASP A 154 33.53 5.94 9.72
N ARG A 155 34.84 5.69 9.69
CA ARG A 155 35.48 4.83 8.69
C ARG A 155 35.04 3.36 8.78
N LEU A 156 34.70 2.86 9.97
CA LEU A 156 34.48 1.42 10.19
C LEU A 156 33.04 1.02 9.88
N THR A 157 32.08 1.90 10.15
CA THR A 157 30.64 1.59 10.09
C THR A 157 29.83 2.60 9.29
N GLY A 158 30.48 3.60 8.69
CA GLY A 158 29.81 4.66 7.95
C GLY A 158 29.15 4.19 6.65
N VAL A 159 28.03 4.85 6.32
CA VAL A 159 27.33 4.67 5.05
C VAL A 159 27.41 5.94 4.20
N ARG A 160 27.08 5.85 2.91
CA ARG A 160 27.14 7.01 2.01
C ARG A 160 26.17 8.12 2.44
N PRO A 161 26.42 9.39 2.05
CA PRO A 161 25.43 10.44 2.19
C PRO A 161 24.07 10.06 1.61
N TRP A 162 23.02 10.64 2.16
CA TRP A 162 21.67 10.50 1.62
C TRP A 162 21.57 11.02 0.19
N PHE A 163 20.65 10.43 -0.58
CA PHE A 163 20.31 10.89 -1.92
C PHE A 163 19.64 12.28 -1.88
N LYS A 164 19.66 13.01 -2.99
CA LYS A 164 18.87 14.24 -3.15
C LYS A 164 17.43 13.89 -3.52
N PRO A 165 16.43 14.74 -3.18
CA PRO A 165 15.06 14.54 -3.62
C PRO A 165 14.95 14.22 -5.11
N PHE A 166 14.10 13.26 -5.46
CA PHE A 166 13.86 12.86 -6.84
C PHE A 166 12.41 12.48 -7.07
N ASP A 167 12.00 12.53 -8.33
CA ASP A 167 10.65 12.16 -8.78
C ASP A 167 10.65 10.80 -9.48
N VAL A 168 9.56 10.06 -9.30
CA VAL A 168 9.17 8.91 -10.15
C VAL A 168 7.76 9.13 -10.65
N GLU A 169 7.51 8.76 -11.90
CA GLU A 169 6.22 8.97 -12.57
C GLU A 169 5.66 7.68 -13.18
N TYR A 170 4.36 7.48 -13.02
CA TYR A 170 3.63 6.31 -13.50
C TYR A 170 2.34 6.76 -14.19
N GLU A 171 1.75 5.87 -15.00
CA GLU A 171 0.41 6.06 -15.52
C GLU A 171 -0.44 4.82 -15.24
N PHE A 172 -1.74 5.01 -14.97
CA PHE A 172 -2.68 3.92 -14.78
C PHE A 172 -4.08 4.29 -15.30
N THR A 173 -4.91 3.26 -15.51
CA THR A 173 -6.32 3.44 -15.86
C THR A 173 -7.18 3.06 -14.67
N TYR A 174 -7.98 4.01 -14.19
CA TYR A 174 -8.94 3.78 -13.13
C TYR A 174 -10.34 3.53 -13.72
N VAL A 175 -10.95 2.42 -13.33
CA VAL A 175 -12.30 2.02 -13.76
C VAL A 175 -13.26 1.79 -12.57
N GLY A 176 -12.86 2.20 -11.36
CA GLY A 176 -13.51 1.82 -10.12
C GLY A 176 -12.83 0.63 -9.45
N ILE A 177 -13.11 0.42 -8.17
CA ILE A 177 -12.74 -0.81 -7.46
C ILE A 177 -13.93 -1.75 -7.58
N GLY A 178 -13.74 -2.92 -8.19
CA GLY A 178 -14.81 -3.92 -8.29
C GLY A 178 -15.41 -4.23 -6.91
N LYS A 179 -16.69 -4.63 -6.84
CA LYS A 179 -17.29 -5.04 -5.56
C LYS A 179 -16.46 -6.18 -4.96
N LYS A 180 -16.23 -6.18 -3.64
CA LYS A 180 -15.61 -7.30 -2.92
C LYS A 180 -16.25 -8.62 -3.37
N GLY A 181 -15.48 -9.47 -4.06
CA GLY A 181 -15.88 -10.82 -4.46
C GLY A 181 -16.70 -10.97 -5.74
N GLY A 182 -16.44 -10.20 -6.81
CA GLY A 182 -17.14 -10.41 -8.09
C GLY A 182 -16.27 -10.21 -9.33
N TYR A 183 -15.62 -11.29 -9.77
CA TYR A 183 -15.58 -11.71 -11.18
C TYR A 183 -16.10 -13.15 -11.24
#